data_AF-A0A9Q8WIW6-F1
#
_entry.id   AF-A0A9Q8WIW6-F1
#
_cell.length_a   1.000
_cell.length_b   1.000
_cell.length_c   1.000
_cell.angle_alpha   90.00
_cell.angle_beta   90.00
_cell.angle_gamma   90.00
#
_symmetry.space_group_name_H-M   'P 1'
#
loop_
_entity.id
_entity.type
_entity.pdbx_description
1 polymer ?
#
loop_
_entity_poly.entity_id
_entity_poly.type
_entity_poly.pdbx_seq_one_letter_code
_entity_poly.pdbx_strand_id
1 'polypeptide(L)'
;MRQRKAARRVGPVFVAATLVLVTYVLFYPRERLWNPLTGHHSTAVSFDWKKKAGLATGAASDFEHLHLNEEQCQATFPGLTEEIDLAAAEGEFQLGLGDASASLLGQIKDDRILILQAPRPVDMSDQWIEVSSAPMLHTFHLQAEGDGKILKSQQLTQKTKRQSAALHQLHRAILTSPTPLPDTYFNLYIQDTPIKHTWSHSRPARTSSSSSSSPRHTFPIPHFSFWAWTQPFIRSLPHAASAIAEIEASLPFEKKNARAVWRGTSWFNNGASANPRSRQDLIQLTKDAGWADVQALEWTNNGENATNALAIEDFCRYKYIIHTGGVSYSGRLQFQQLCESVVLSPPLEWMQHTTHLVEPVYSSSLLSGGPSELPENASFEAKPRDEQQRHQQRHQLSPRTLEQWPTTLRAEEANMVFVKPDWSDLEATVRWLEDHPDVARGIARRQRALFSGRGYLSPAAEVCYWRALIKGWGRVVRVDDDVGRKSADAVSFEEFIVRAERAKKRGH
;
A
#
# COMPACT_ATOMS: atom_id res chain seq x y z
N MET A 1 -9.78 -88.04 12.93
CA MET A 1 -8.46 -88.25 13.57
C MET A 1 -7.61 -86.99 13.42
N ARG A 2 -7.08 -86.47 14.54
CA ARG A 2 -5.88 -85.61 14.72
C ARG A 2 -5.79 -84.31 13.89
N GLN A 3 -6.10 -83.12 14.40
CA GLN A 3 -5.38 -82.27 15.39
C GLN A 3 -3.91 -81.93 15.10
N ARG A 4 -3.63 -80.61 15.16
CA ARG A 4 -2.39 -79.89 15.58
C ARG A 4 -1.29 -79.62 14.53
N LYS A 5 -1.13 -78.32 14.16
CA LYS A 5 -0.01 -77.43 14.55
C LYS A 5 0.10 -76.23 13.60
N ALA A 6 -0.40 -75.06 14.00
CA ALA A 6 0.14 -73.75 13.58
C ALA A 6 -0.38 -72.60 14.47
N ALA A 7 -0.58 -72.83 15.77
CA ALA A 7 -0.93 -71.78 16.73
C ALA A 7 0.20 -71.69 17.77
N ARG A 8 1.35 -71.16 17.36
CA ARG A 8 2.47 -70.78 18.25
C ARG A 8 3.51 -70.03 17.44
N ARG A 9 3.30 -68.71 17.25
CA ARG A 9 4.36 -67.71 16.96
C ARG A 9 3.85 -66.26 16.79
N VAL A 10 2.68 -65.91 17.34
CA VAL A 10 2.14 -64.54 17.20
C VAL A 10 2.03 -63.80 18.54
N GLY A 11 1.86 -64.54 19.65
CA GLY A 11 1.76 -63.95 21.00
C GLY A 11 2.97 -63.11 21.46
N PRO A 12 4.23 -63.56 21.28
CA PRO A 12 5.38 -62.78 21.76
C PRO A 12 5.61 -61.49 20.97
N VAL A 13 5.23 -61.46 19.68
CA VAL A 13 5.42 -60.30 18.80
C VAL A 13 4.43 -59.19 19.14
N PHE A 14 3.17 -59.54 19.44
CA PHE A 14 2.18 -58.56 19.86
C PHE A 14 2.47 -57.96 21.23
N VAL A 15 2.98 -58.76 22.17
CA VAL A 15 3.37 -58.27 23.51
C VAL A 15 4.61 -57.38 23.44
N ALA A 16 5.59 -57.71 22.61
CA ALA A 16 6.76 -56.85 22.39
C ALA A 16 6.39 -55.53 21.69
N ALA A 17 5.51 -55.59 20.66
CA ALA A 17 5.07 -54.38 19.95
C ALA A 17 4.25 -53.45 20.84
N THR A 18 3.37 -53.98 21.70
CA THR A 18 2.60 -53.18 22.66
C THR A 18 3.47 -52.59 23.76
N LEU A 19 4.47 -53.32 24.27
CA LEU A 19 5.42 -52.78 25.25
C LEU A 19 6.28 -51.66 24.66
N VAL A 20 6.73 -51.77 23.40
CA VAL A 20 7.47 -50.71 22.70
C VAL A 20 6.59 -49.49 22.44
N LEU A 21 5.32 -49.68 22.09
CA LEU A 21 4.38 -48.56 21.89
C LEU A 21 4.10 -47.82 23.22
N VAL A 22 3.94 -48.56 24.32
CA VAL A 22 3.67 -47.98 25.64
C VAL A 22 4.90 -47.28 26.20
N THR A 23 6.11 -47.82 26.04
CA THR A 23 7.34 -47.10 26.44
C THR A 23 7.62 -45.89 25.55
N TYR A 24 7.32 -45.96 24.25
CA TYR A 24 7.38 -44.79 23.36
C TYR A 24 6.39 -43.70 23.81
N VAL A 25 5.14 -44.06 24.14
CA VAL A 25 4.15 -43.06 24.59
C VAL A 25 4.46 -42.47 25.97
N LEU A 26 5.07 -43.25 26.87
CA LEU A 26 5.37 -42.79 28.24
C LEU A 26 6.69 -42.03 28.39
N PHE A 27 7.68 -42.27 27.52
CA PHE A 27 9.03 -41.70 27.65
C PHE A 27 9.47 -40.82 26.48
N TYR A 28 8.67 -40.67 25.42
CA TYR A 28 8.97 -39.68 24.38
C TYR A 28 8.47 -38.30 24.83
N PRO A 29 9.35 -37.27 24.89
CA PRO A 29 8.99 -35.96 25.38
C PRO A 29 7.82 -35.40 24.57
N ARG A 30 6.76 -35.00 25.28
CA ARG A 30 5.47 -34.54 24.74
C ARG A 30 5.56 -33.12 24.18
N GLU A 31 6.64 -32.82 23.45
CA GLU A 31 6.88 -31.59 22.72
C GLU A 31 7.63 -31.93 21.42
N ARG A 32 6.84 -32.28 20.39
CA ARG A 32 7.15 -32.35 18.95
C ARG A 32 6.42 -33.55 18.36
N LEU A 33 5.21 -33.29 17.86
CA LEU A 33 4.60 -33.88 16.67
C LEU A 33 3.10 -33.54 16.69
N TRP A 34 2.81 -32.29 16.36
CA TRP A 34 1.58 -31.96 15.67
C TRP A 34 1.99 -31.43 14.29
N ASN A 35 1.65 -32.22 13.27
CA ASN A 35 1.74 -31.87 11.87
C ASN A 35 0.30 -31.59 11.42
N PRO A 36 -0.05 -30.34 11.08
CA PRO A 36 -1.23 -30.06 10.26
C PRO A 36 -0.78 -29.56 8.89
N LEU A 37 -0.84 -30.45 7.90
CA LEU A 37 -1.20 -30.05 6.56
C LEU A 37 -2.63 -29.50 6.64
N THR A 38 -2.84 -28.33 6.01
CA THR A 38 -4.11 -27.59 5.87
C THR A 38 -4.77 -27.17 7.18
N GLY A 39 -4.47 -25.94 7.61
CA GLY A 39 -5.11 -25.26 8.72
C GLY A 39 -4.41 -23.93 8.99
N HIS A 40 -4.59 -22.96 8.08
CA HIS A 40 -4.20 -21.58 8.38
C HIS A 40 -5.09 -21.07 9.52
N HIS A 41 -4.61 -21.21 10.75
CA HIS A 41 -4.97 -20.26 11.78
C HIS A 41 -4.31 -18.94 11.40
N SER A 42 -5.15 -18.00 10.97
CA SER A 42 -4.79 -16.58 11.01
C SER A 42 -4.55 -16.26 12.48
N THR A 43 -3.29 -16.36 12.93
CA THR A 43 -2.88 -15.66 14.14
C THR A 43 -2.91 -14.20 13.76
N ALA A 44 -4.09 -13.59 13.85
CA ALA A 44 -4.20 -12.18 14.14
C ALA A 44 -3.36 -11.99 15.41
N VAL A 45 -2.12 -11.53 15.22
CA VAL A 45 -1.32 -10.99 16.30
C VAL A 45 -2.13 -9.79 16.76
N SER A 46 -2.98 -10.01 17.77
CA SER A 46 -3.63 -8.95 18.54
C SER A 46 -2.52 -8.00 18.96
N PHE A 47 -2.46 -6.85 18.29
CA PHE A 47 -1.56 -5.76 18.60
C PHE A 47 -2.03 -5.15 19.91
N ASP A 48 -1.58 -5.73 21.02
CA ASP A 48 -1.88 -5.23 22.36
C ASP A 48 -1.17 -3.87 22.55
N TRP A 49 -1.92 -2.80 22.33
CA TRP A 49 -1.46 -1.42 22.54
C TRP A 49 -0.93 -1.21 23.97
N LYS A 50 -1.37 -1.98 24.97
CA LYS A 50 -0.91 -1.83 26.36
C LYS A 50 0.51 -2.34 26.57
N LYS A 51 0.97 -3.35 25.81
CA LYS A 51 2.39 -3.76 25.83
C LYS A 51 3.33 -2.74 25.19
N LYS A 52 2.80 -1.79 24.41
CA LYS A 52 3.55 -0.76 23.67
C LYS A 52 3.85 0.53 24.45
N ALA A 53 3.26 0.72 25.64
CA ALA A 53 3.61 1.85 26.50
C ALA A 53 5.08 1.84 26.98
N GLY A 54 5.81 0.73 26.74
CA GLY A 54 7.23 0.57 27.07
C GLY A 54 8.19 0.42 25.89
N LEU A 55 7.75 0.58 24.63
CA LEU A 55 8.66 0.58 23.47
C LEU A 55 9.28 1.96 23.29
N ALA A 56 10.61 2.02 23.20
CA ALA A 56 11.39 3.25 23.10
C ALA A 56 10.85 4.18 22.01
N THR A 57 10.39 5.37 22.42
CA THR A 57 10.25 6.50 21.50
C THR A 57 11.67 6.95 21.15
N GLY A 58 12.14 6.62 19.95
CA GLY A 58 13.39 7.20 19.44
C GLY A 58 13.34 8.72 19.55
N ALA A 59 14.46 9.36 19.82
CA ALA A 59 14.51 10.82 19.80
C ALA A 59 14.18 11.29 18.37
N ALA A 60 13.61 12.50 18.22
CA ALA A 60 13.32 13.04 16.87
C ALA A 60 14.56 13.04 15.95
N SER A 61 15.76 13.06 16.52
CA SER A 61 17.05 12.90 15.80
C SER A 61 17.22 11.53 15.13
N ASP A 62 16.62 10.47 15.67
CA ASP A 62 16.81 9.10 15.18
C ASP A 62 16.03 8.86 13.88
N PHE A 63 14.93 9.58 13.68
CA PHE A 63 14.08 9.46 12.49
C PHE A 63 14.65 10.17 11.25
N GLU A 64 15.64 11.04 11.43
CA GLU A 64 16.40 11.69 10.37
C GLU A 64 17.76 10.99 10.11
N HIS A 65 18.13 10.02 10.96
CA HIS A 65 19.40 9.32 10.84
C HIS A 65 19.37 8.29 9.70
N LEU A 66 20.04 8.60 8.59
CA LEU A 66 20.01 7.76 7.39
C LEU A 66 20.96 6.55 7.44
N HIS A 67 21.89 6.48 8.39
CA HIS A 67 22.95 5.47 8.45
C HIS A 67 22.63 4.28 9.36
N LEU A 68 21.35 4.04 9.67
CA LEU A 68 20.92 2.87 10.43
C LEU A 68 21.29 1.58 9.68
N ASN A 69 21.92 0.64 10.40
CA ASN A 69 22.16 -0.71 9.89
C ASN A 69 20.88 -1.56 9.95
N GLU A 70 20.93 -2.80 9.47
CA GLU A 70 19.75 -3.67 9.38
C GLU A 70 19.10 -3.96 10.75
N GLU A 71 19.90 -4.27 11.77
CA GLU A 71 19.41 -4.54 13.12
C GLU A 71 18.74 -3.28 13.72
N GLN A 72 19.37 -2.12 13.55
CA GLN A 72 18.82 -0.84 13.98
C GLN A 72 17.52 -0.50 13.23
N CYS A 73 17.47 -0.72 11.91
CA CYS A 73 16.25 -0.53 11.14
C CYS A 73 15.09 -1.40 11.67
N GLN A 74 15.35 -2.68 11.95
CA GLN A 74 14.34 -3.60 12.48
C GLN A 74 13.89 -3.23 13.90
N ALA A 75 14.82 -2.81 14.76
CA ALA A 75 14.52 -2.38 16.12
C ALA A 75 13.71 -1.07 16.15
N THR A 76 14.08 -0.10 15.31
CA THR A 76 13.42 1.21 15.24
C THR A 76 12.04 1.12 14.56
N PHE A 77 11.94 0.37 13.46
CA PHE A 77 10.72 0.24 12.66
C PHE A 77 10.26 -1.22 12.53
N PRO A 78 9.82 -1.85 13.63
CA PRO A 78 9.39 -3.24 13.59
C PRO A 78 8.18 -3.41 12.66
N GLY A 79 8.21 -4.45 11.84
CA GLY A 79 7.17 -4.74 10.84
C GLY A 79 7.21 -3.85 9.59
N LEU A 80 8.17 -2.92 9.46
CA LEU A 80 8.26 -2.04 8.29
C LEU A 80 8.34 -2.79 6.96
N THR A 81 8.95 -3.98 6.94
CA THR A 81 9.28 -4.72 5.71
C THR A 81 8.26 -5.80 5.33
N GLU A 82 7.12 -5.89 6.00
CA GLU A 82 6.15 -6.99 5.81
C GLU A 82 5.70 -7.14 4.34
N GLU A 83 5.48 -6.04 3.64
CA GLU A 83 5.12 -6.06 2.21
C GLU A 83 6.22 -6.64 1.31
N ILE A 84 7.50 -6.47 1.69
CA ILE A 84 8.64 -7.08 0.99
C ILE A 84 8.67 -8.58 1.27
N ASP A 85 8.47 -8.97 2.53
CA ASP A 85 8.48 -10.37 2.95
C ASP A 85 7.35 -11.15 2.29
N LEU A 86 6.14 -10.56 2.19
CA LEU A 86 4.99 -11.11 1.48
C LEU A 86 5.26 -11.30 -0.01
N ALA A 87 5.89 -10.32 -0.67
CA ALA A 87 6.21 -10.42 -2.10
C ALA A 87 7.34 -11.43 -2.36
N ALA A 88 8.34 -11.52 -1.48
CA ALA A 88 9.42 -12.51 -1.60
C ALA A 88 8.94 -13.94 -1.31
N ALA A 89 7.92 -14.12 -0.45
CA ALA A 89 7.31 -15.42 -0.17
C ALA A 89 6.61 -16.05 -1.38
N GLU A 90 6.37 -15.29 -2.45
CA GLU A 90 5.89 -15.82 -3.74
C GLU A 90 6.92 -16.68 -4.48
N GLY A 91 8.17 -16.73 -4.00
CA GLY A 91 9.24 -17.58 -4.55
C GLY A 91 10.03 -16.91 -5.67
N GLU A 92 10.91 -17.68 -6.29
CA GLU A 92 11.76 -17.18 -7.37
C GLU A 92 10.96 -16.88 -8.65
N PHE A 93 11.41 -15.91 -9.43
CA PHE A 93 10.84 -15.56 -10.72
C PHE A 93 11.89 -15.14 -11.73
N GLN A 94 11.56 -15.32 -13.00
CA GLN A 94 12.40 -14.92 -14.12
C GLN A 94 12.00 -13.52 -14.61
N LEU A 95 12.96 -12.59 -14.59
CA LEU A 95 12.84 -11.25 -15.13
C LEU A 95 13.45 -11.22 -16.54
N GLY A 96 12.57 -11.16 -17.54
CA GLY A 96 12.96 -11.03 -18.95
C GLY A 96 12.80 -9.60 -19.49
N LEU A 97 13.36 -9.34 -20.68
CA LEU A 97 13.23 -8.03 -21.34
C LEU A 97 11.77 -7.65 -21.67
N GLY A 98 10.91 -8.65 -21.91
CA GLY A 98 9.48 -8.41 -22.19
C GLY A 98 8.75 -7.77 -21.01
N ASP A 99 9.08 -8.20 -19.78
CA ASP A 99 8.54 -7.64 -18.54
C ASP A 99 9.07 -6.22 -18.26
N ALA A 100 10.16 -5.84 -18.94
CA ALA A 100 10.84 -4.55 -18.78
C ALA A 100 10.53 -3.53 -19.89
N SER A 101 9.63 -3.87 -20.83
CA SER A 101 9.38 -3.05 -22.04
C SER A 101 8.79 -1.66 -21.73
N ALA A 102 8.00 -1.53 -20.67
CA ALA A 102 7.33 -0.30 -20.26
C ALA A 102 7.88 0.28 -18.94
N SER A 103 9.02 -0.21 -18.47
CA SER A 103 9.61 0.11 -17.17
C SER A 103 11.10 0.42 -17.31
N LEU A 104 11.68 0.97 -16.24
CA LEU A 104 13.12 1.18 -16.16
C LEU A 104 13.78 -0.08 -15.60
N LEU A 105 14.63 -0.69 -16.41
CA LEU A 105 15.46 -1.82 -16.04
C LEU A 105 16.83 -1.30 -15.59
N GLY A 106 17.24 -1.69 -14.39
CA GLY A 106 18.53 -1.33 -13.85
C GLY A 106 19.22 -2.48 -13.16
N GLN A 107 20.45 -2.21 -12.75
CA GLN A 107 21.31 -3.09 -11.97
C GLN A 107 21.93 -2.28 -10.84
N ILE A 108 21.96 -2.86 -9.65
CA ILE A 108 22.80 -2.43 -8.54
C ILE A 108 24.04 -3.32 -8.58
N LYS A 109 25.21 -2.70 -8.72
CA LYS A 109 26.49 -3.39 -8.78
C LYS A 109 27.58 -2.60 -8.09
N ASP A 110 28.28 -3.21 -7.14
CA ASP A 110 29.31 -2.54 -6.33
C ASP A 110 28.77 -1.24 -5.69
N ASP A 111 27.58 -1.31 -5.09
CA ASP A 111 26.86 -0.15 -4.51
C ASP A 111 26.63 1.03 -5.49
N ARG A 112 26.58 0.76 -6.80
CA ARG A 112 26.26 1.75 -7.84
C ARG A 112 25.01 1.36 -8.61
N ILE A 113 24.22 2.35 -9.00
CA ILE A 113 23.06 2.17 -9.86
C ILE A 113 23.50 2.31 -11.31
N LEU A 114 23.25 1.27 -12.09
CA LEU A 114 23.46 1.19 -13.53
C LEU A 114 22.10 1.08 -14.23
N ILE A 115 21.84 1.91 -15.22
CA ILE A 115 20.61 1.90 -16.01
C ILE A 115 20.86 1.10 -17.28
N LEU A 116 20.13 -0.02 -17.43
CA LEU A 116 20.26 -0.95 -18.55
C LEU A 116 19.32 -0.58 -19.69
N GLN A 117 18.11 -0.16 -19.33
CA GLN A 117 17.07 0.28 -20.25
C GLN A 117 16.15 1.25 -19.53
N ALA A 118 15.78 2.32 -20.22
CA ALA A 118 14.72 3.22 -19.79
C ALA A 118 13.62 3.25 -20.86
N PRO A 119 12.35 3.37 -20.47
CA PRO A 119 11.25 3.43 -21.41
C PRO A 119 11.40 4.68 -22.28
N ARG A 120 11.34 4.53 -23.62
CA ARG A 120 11.38 5.69 -24.53
C ARG A 120 9.99 6.31 -24.62
N PRO A 121 9.89 7.65 -24.75
CA PRO A 121 8.62 8.34 -24.98
C PRO A 121 7.75 7.77 -26.11
N VAL A 122 8.37 7.29 -27.18
CA VAL A 122 7.72 6.72 -28.38
C VAL A 122 7.27 5.27 -28.23
N ASP A 123 7.81 4.52 -27.25
CA ASP A 123 7.39 3.13 -26.97
C ASP A 123 6.15 3.08 -26.06
N MET A 124 5.64 4.25 -25.65
CA MET A 124 4.42 4.40 -24.86
C MET A 124 3.22 4.58 -25.80
N SER A 125 2.59 3.48 -26.23
CA SER A 125 1.50 3.50 -27.22
C SER A 125 0.26 4.33 -26.79
N ASP A 126 -0.60 4.69 -27.73
CA ASP A 126 -1.82 5.48 -27.47
C ASP A 126 -2.81 4.79 -26.49
N GLN A 127 -2.79 3.45 -26.41
CA GLN A 127 -3.52 2.67 -25.40
C GLN A 127 -3.05 2.95 -23.95
N TRP A 128 -1.84 3.49 -23.75
CA TRP A 128 -1.29 3.85 -22.43
C TRP A 128 -1.75 5.22 -21.94
N ILE A 129 -2.37 6.02 -22.82
CA ILE A 129 -2.95 7.34 -22.52
C ILE A 129 -4.45 7.17 -22.23
N GLU A 130 -5.13 6.29 -22.97
CA GLU A 130 -6.57 6.04 -22.85
C GLU A 130 -7.03 5.55 -21.48
N VAL A 131 -6.26 4.69 -20.79
CA VAL A 131 -6.65 4.18 -19.45
C VAL A 131 -6.69 5.30 -18.39
N SER A 132 -6.01 6.42 -18.63
CA SER A 132 -6.08 7.62 -17.77
C SER A 132 -7.07 8.68 -18.27
N SER A 133 -7.65 8.49 -19.45
CA SER A 133 -8.53 9.45 -20.13
C SER A 133 -9.84 8.80 -20.54
N ALA A 134 -10.81 8.73 -19.64
CA ALA A 134 -12.21 8.57 -20.01
C ALA A 134 -13.10 9.47 -19.12
N PRO A 135 -14.00 10.31 -19.68
CA PRO A 135 -13.98 11.04 -20.95
C PRO A 135 -13.86 12.56 -20.71
N MET A 136 -12.76 13.19 -21.11
CA MET A 136 -12.66 14.66 -21.23
C MET A 136 -13.24 15.15 -22.58
N LEU A 137 -13.82 14.26 -23.40
CA LEU A 137 -14.09 14.50 -24.81
C LEU A 137 -15.58 14.60 -25.19
N HIS A 138 -16.45 15.06 -24.29
CA HIS A 138 -17.85 15.32 -24.66
C HIS A 138 -18.35 16.75 -24.52
N THR A 139 -17.46 17.76 -24.40
CA THR A 139 -17.93 19.15 -24.43
C THR A 139 -17.09 20.13 -25.26
N PHE A 140 -16.00 19.71 -25.91
CA PHE A 140 -15.23 20.60 -26.79
C PHE A 140 -14.82 19.91 -28.08
N HIS A 141 -15.79 19.67 -28.96
CA HIS A 141 -15.50 19.53 -30.38
C HIS A 141 -15.29 20.94 -30.93
N LEU A 142 -14.02 21.37 -31.02
CA LEU A 142 -13.45 22.32 -32.00
C LEU A 142 -12.02 22.81 -31.58
N GLN A 143 -11.15 21.97 -31.00
CA GLN A 143 -9.70 22.28 -30.88
C GLN A 143 -8.79 21.05 -30.58
N ALA A 144 -9.14 19.87 -31.09
CA ALA A 144 -8.68 18.59 -30.52
C ALA A 144 -7.23 18.14 -30.84
N GLU A 145 -6.55 18.68 -31.86
CA GLU A 145 -5.20 18.18 -32.25
C GLU A 145 -4.03 18.84 -31.50
N GLY A 146 -4.16 20.12 -31.14
CA GLY A 146 -3.12 20.85 -30.40
C GLY A 146 -3.06 20.44 -28.93
N ASP A 147 -4.23 20.35 -28.30
CA ASP A 147 -4.36 20.07 -26.86
C ASP A 147 -3.98 18.62 -26.53
N GLY A 148 -4.27 17.68 -27.44
CA GLY A 148 -3.87 16.28 -27.30
C GLY A 148 -2.35 16.07 -27.24
N LYS A 149 -1.57 16.83 -28.02
CA LYS A 149 -0.10 16.75 -27.98
C LYS A 149 0.49 17.37 -26.70
N ILE A 150 -0.10 18.46 -26.21
CA ILE A 150 0.32 19.14 -24.98
C ILE A 150 0.04 18.27 -23.75
N LEU A 151 -1.12 17.61 -23.70
CA LEU A 151 -1.46 16.68 -22.62
C LEU A 151 -0.52 15.47 -22.58
N LYS A 152 -0.18 14.89 -23.74
CA LYS A 152 0.78 13.77 -23.84
C LYS A 152 2.19 14.15 -23.34
N SER A 153 2.70 15.32 -23.71
CA SER A 153 4.04 15.77 -23.30
C SER A 153 4.13 16.10 -21.80
N GLN A 154 3.06 16.63 -21.21
CA GLN A 154 2.99 16.92 -19.77
C GLN A 154 2.85 15.65 -18.91
N GLN A 155 2.03 14.67 -19.33
CA GLN A 155 1.93 13.37 -18.66
C GLN A 155 3.28 12.62 -18.68
N LEU A 156 3.96 12.64 -19.83
CA LEU A 156 5.31 12.10 -19.96
C LEU A 156 6.28 12.81 -19.02
N THR A 157 6.21 14.14 -18.93
CA THR A 157 7.03 14.94 -18.00
C THR A 157 6.78 14.58 -16.54
N GLN A 158 5.52 14.32 -16.14
CA GLN A 158 5.18 13.91 -14.78
C GLN A 158 5.71 12.51 -14.47
N LYS A 159 5.56 11.55 -15.39
CA LYS A 159 6.09 10.19 -15.25
C LYS A 159 7.61 10.19 -15.08
N THR A 160 8.33 10.97 -15.89
CA THR A 160 9.79 11.13 -15.77
C THR A 160 10.20 11.75 -14.44
N LYS A 161 9.44 12.71 -13.90
CA LYS A 161 9.70 13.29 -12.56
C LYS A 161 9.53 12.25 -11.45
N ARG A 162 8.46 11.45 -11.49
CA ARG A 162 8.19 10.38 -10.50
C ARG A 162 9.28 9.30 -10.53
N GLN A 163 9.70 8.89 -11.72
CA GLN A 163 10.80 7.94 -11.91
C GLN A 163 12.12 8.48 -11.36
N SER A 164 12.46 9.72 -11.71
CA SER A 164 13.66 10.38 -11.20
C SER A 164 13.64 10.47 -9.67
N ALA A 165 12.52 10.88 -9.07
CA ALA A 165 12.37 10.92 -7.63
C ALA A 165 12.61 9.55 -6.97
N ALA A 166 12.00 8.47 -7.48
CA ALA A 166 12.23 7.12 -6.96
C ALA A 166 13.71 6.67 -7.08
N LEU A 167 14.38 6.98 -8.19
CA LEU A 167 15.81 6.67 -8.35
C LEU A 167 16.69 7.46 -7.38
N HIS A 168 16.35 8.72 -7.07
CA HIS A 168 17.09 9.49 -6.05
C HIS A 168 16.90 8.91 -4.64
N GLN A 169 15.71 8.40 -4.32
CA GLN A 169 15.48 7.69 -3.05
C GLN A 169 16.35 6.44 -2.96
N LEU A 170 16.35 5.62 -4.01
CA LEU A 170 17.19 4.42 -4.12
C LEU A 170 18.68 4.77 -3.98
N HIS A 171 19.14 5.80 -4.70
CA HIS A 171 20.51 6.28 -4.64
C HIS A 171 20.90 6.74 -3.23
N ARG A 172 20.05 7.53 -2.56
CA ARG A 172 20.27 7.92 -1.16
C ARG A 172 20.36 6.70 -0.25
N ALA A 173 19.47 5.71 -0.41
CA ALA A 173 19.46 4.52 0.43
C ALA A 173 20.76 3.70 0.29
N ILE A 174 21.29 3.58 -0.92
CA ILE A 174 22.58 2.92 -1.21
C ILE A 174 23.74 3.73 -0.62
N LEU A 175 23.85 5.02 -0.96
CA LEU A 175 24.95 5.89 -0.49
C LEU A 175 25.06 5.98 1.03
N THR A 176 23.92 5.96 1.73
CA THR A 176 23.90 6.09 3.19
C THR A 176 23.96 4.74 3.90
N SER A 177 24.03 3.62 3.17
CA SER A 177 24.11 2.29 3.74
C SER A 177 25.42 2.12 4.52
N PRO A 178 25.38 1.72 5.81
CA PRO A 178 26.60 1.47 6.58
C PRO A 178 27.30 0.15 6.19
N THR A 179 26.63 -0.70 5.42
CA THR A 179 27.13 -2.00 4.95
C THR A 179 26.88 -2.15 3.45
N PRO A 180 27.77 -2.85 2.71
CA PRO A 180 27.53 -3.14 1.29
C PRO A 180 26.19 -3.83 1.05
N LEU A 181 25.50 -3.44 -0.02
CA LEU A 181 24.25 -4.06 -0.44
C LEU A 181 24.53 -5.13 -1.50
N PRO A 182 23.69 -6.18 -1.60
CA PRO A 182 23.90 -7.23 -2.59
C PRO A 182 23.70 -6.68 -4.01
N ASP A 183 24.55 -7.14 -4.93
CA ASP A 183 24.34 -6.95 -6.36
C ASP A 183 22.98 -7.56 -6.77
N THR A 184 22.21 -6.82 -7.56
CA THR A 184 20.92 -7.30 -8.07
C THR A 184 20.50 -6.54 -9.31
N TYR A 185 19.61 -7.14 -10.11
CA TYR A 185 18.85 -6.42 -11.13
C TYR A 185 17.55 -5.89 -10.53
N PHE A 186 16.95 -4.86 -11.12
CA PHE A 186 15.65 -4.34 -10.68
C PHE A 186 14.82 -3.82 -11.85
N ASN A 187 13.49 -3.87 -11.70
CA ASN A 187 12.53 -3.43 -12.70
C ASN A 187 11.59 -2.38 -12.09
N LEU A 188 11.89 -1.09 -12.29
CA LEU A 188 11.16 0.02 -11.70
C LEU A 188 10.01 0.46 -12.60
N TYR A 189 8.79 0.37 -12.06
CA TYR A 189 7.57 0.71 -12.79
C TYR A 189 6.71 1.72 -12.01
N ILE A 190 6.52 2.89 -12.62
CA ILE A 190 6.04 4.12 -11.94
C ILE A 190 4.56 4.42 -12.22
N GLN A 191 3.90 3.64 -13.08
CA GLN A 191 2.46 3.81 -13.30
C GLN A 191 1.67 3.41 -12.04
N ASP A 192 0.47 3.96 -11.93
CA ASP A 192 -0.40 3.74 -10.78
C ASP A 192 -0.82 2.27 -10.65
N THR A 193 -1.21 1.62 -11.76
CA THR A 193 -1.60 0.20 -11.77
C THR A 193 -0.39 -0.69 -12.03
N PRO A 194 0.08 -1.49 -11.05
CA PRO A 194 1.29 -2.29 -11.17
C PRO A 194 1.16 -3.44 -12.18
N ILE A 195 2.28 -3.80 -12.79
CA ILE A 195 2.42 -5.04 -13.57
C ILE A 195 3.17 -6.09 -12.75
N LYS A 196 3.35 -7.29 -13.31
CA LYS A 196 4.12 -8.35 -12.66
C LYS A 196 5.63 -8.05 -12.72
N HIS A 197 6.40 -8.65 -11.83
CA HIS A 197 7.86 -8.59 -11.78
C HIS A 197 8.39 -7.15 -11.73
N THR A 198 7.79 -6.31 -10.88
CA THR A 198 8.16 -4.89 -10.76
C THR A 198 8.26 -4.40 -9.32
N TRP A 199 9.13 -3.41 -9.14
CA TRP A 199 9.05 -2.43 -8.06
C TRP A 199 7.99 -1.39 -8.43
N SER A 200 6.95 -1.23 -7.62
CA SER A 200 5.80 -0.36 -7.93
C SER A 200 5.27 0.32 -6.68
N HIS A 201 4.57 1.44 -6.80
CA HIS A 201 4.13 2.19 -5.61
C HIS A 201 2.98 1.53 -4.82
N SER A 202 2.32 0.53 -5.41
CA SER A 202 1.30 -0.26 -4.72
C SER A 202 1.18 -1.66 -5.32
N ARG A 203 0.50 -2.54 -4.58
CA ARG A 203 0.00 -3.85 -5.04
C ARG A 203 -1.48 -3.99 -4.67
N PRO A 204 -2.29 -4.79 -5.38
CA PRO A 204 -3.68 -5.02 -5.00
C PRO A 204 -3.79 -5.79 -3.67
N ALA A 205 -4.87 -5.60 -2.92
CA ALA A 205 -5.24 -6.45 -1.79
C ALA A 205 -5.24 -7.93 -2.21
N ARG A 206 -4.63 -8.81 -1.39
CA ARG A 206 -4.46 -10.23 -1.74
C ARG A 206 -5.77 -11.00 -1.58
N THR A 207 -5.85 -12.15 -2.27
CA THR A 207 -6.75 -13.25 -1.91
C THR A 207 -5.96 -14.52 -1.71
N SER A 208 -6.33 -15.34 -0.74
CA SER A 208 -5.91 -16.72 -0.50
C SER A 208 -6.30 -17.59 -1.68
N SER A 209 -7.43 -17.27 -2.32
CA SER A 209 -7.87 -17.90 -3.58
C SER A 209 -7.01 -17.51 -4.79
N SER A 210 -6.08 -16.56 -4.66
CA SER A 210 -5.09 -16.26 -5.70
C SER A 210 -4.06 -17.39 -5.85
N SER A 211 -4.18 -18.51 -5.13
CA SER A 211 -3.52 -19.76 -5.48
C SER A 211 -3.86 -20.24 -6.91
N SER A 212 -4.94 -19.74 -7.53
CA SER A 212 -5.27 -19.99 -8.94
C SER A 212 -4.70 -18.97 -9.93
N SER A 213 -4.11 -17.86 -9.47
CA SER A 213 -3.46 -16.87 -10.33
C SER A 213 -1.95 -16.94 -10.16
N SER A 214 -1.20 -16.90 -11.27
CA SER A 214 0.26 -16.88 -11.21
C SER A 214 0.76 -15.78 -10.28
N PRO A 215 1.77 -16.06 -9.43
CA PRO A 215 2.41 -15.04 -8.62
C PRO A 215 2.80 -13.82 -9.47
N ARG A 216 2.65 -12.62 -8.89
CA ARG A 216 2.89 -11.37 -9.62
C ARG A 216 4.23 -10.78 -9.28
N HIS A 217 4.81 -11.07 -8.13
CA HIS A 217 6.07 -10.51 -7.65
C HIS A 217 6.11 -8.97 -7.81
N THR A 218 5.04 -8.32 -7.37
CA THR A 218 4.96 -6.86 -7.30
C THR A 218 5.43 -6.42 -5.92
N PHE A 219 6.55 -5.70 -5.85
CA PHE A 219 7.14 -5.22 -4.60
C PHE A 219 6.77 -3.75 -4.40
N PRO A 220 5.96 -3.40 -3.38
CA PRO A 220 5.65 -2.02 -3.06
C PRO A 220 6.93 -1.24 -2.71
N ILE A 221 7.17 -0.10 -3.36
CA ILE A 221 8.24 0.84 -3.02
C ILE A 221 7.68 2.06 -2.26
N PRO A 222 8.52 2.78 -1.48
CA PRO A 222 8.16 4.08 -0.96
C PRO A 222 7.68 5.02 -2.06
N HIS A 223 6.71 5.86 -1.74
CA HIS A 223 6.11 6.75 -2.72
C HIS A 223 7.12 7.82 -3.19
N PHE A 224 7.08 8.24 -4.45
CA PHE A 224 8.03 9.23 -5.00
C PHE A 224 8.04 10.55 -4.21
N SER A 225 6.95 10.87 -3.50
CA SER A 225 6.85 12.07 -2.66
C SER A 225 7.83 12.13 -1.50
N PHE A 226 8.37 11.01 -1.02
CA PHE A 226 9.46 11.02 -0.03
C PHE A 226 10.66 11.84 -0.50
N TRP A 227 10.87 11.94 -1.82
CA TRP A 227 11.85 12.82 -2.43
C TRP A 227 11.21 14.13 -2.93
N ALA A 228 10.25 14.03 -3.86
CA ALA A 228 9.63 15.20 -4.47
C ALA A 228 8.28 14.90 -5.12
N TRP A 229 7.33 15.80 -4.93
CA TRP A 229 6.14 15.93 -5.77
C TRP A 229 6.04 17.38 -6.24
N THR A 230 6.21 17.64 -7.54
CA THR A 230 6.31 19.02 -8.04
C THR A 230 4.97 19.76 -8.14
N GLN A 231 3.91 19.27 -7.48
CA GLN A 231 2.65 20.01 -7.39
C GLN A 231 2.79 21.07 -6.28
N PRO A 232 2.50 22.35 -6.55
CA PRO A 232 2.78 23.44 -5.60
C PRO A 232 2.12 23.25 -4.22
N PHE A 233 0.91 22.69 -4.21
CA PHE A 233 0.12 22.43 -3.00
C PHE A 233 0.42 21.06 -2.34
N ILE A 234 1.43 20.30 -2.79
CA ILE A 234 1.82 19.01 -2.18
C ILE A 234 3.30 18.99 -1.76
N ARG A 235 4.22 19.26 -2.69
CA ARG A 235 5.68 19.24 -2.44
C ARG A 235 6.16 17.88 -1.90
N SER A 236 7.34 17.83 -1.29
CA SER A 236 7.91 16.60 -0.74
C SER A 236 7.32 16.25 0.62
N LEU A 237 7.34 14.97 0.99
CA LEU A 237 6.86 14.49 2.28
C LEU A 237 7.64 15.09 3.46
N PRO A 238 8.99 15.21 3.42
CA PRO A 238 9.72 15.91 4.49
C PRO A 238 9.31 17.38 4.65
N HIS A 239 9.07 18.08 3.54
CA HIS A 239 8.58 19.46 3.60
C HIS A 239 7.20 19.54 4.26
N ALA A 240 6.27 18.69 3.81
CA ALA A 240 4.94 18.62 4.38
C ALA A 240 4.97 18.20 5.86
N ALA A 241 5.84 17.24 6.24
CA ALA A 241 5.98 16.80 7.62
C ALA A 241 6.40 17.94 8.57
N SER A 242 7.33 18.81 8.14
CA SER A 242 7.68 20.01 8.91
C SER A 242 6.51 20.96 9.07
N ALA A 243 5.80 21.29 7.99
CA ALA A 243 4.65 22.19 8.03
C ALA A 243 3.48 21.62 8.86
N ILE A 244 3.23 20.32 8.75
CA ILE A 244 2.24 19.60 9.55
C ILE A 244 2.61 19.63 11.03
N ALA A 245 3.89 19.44 11.39
CA ALA A 245 4.33 19.51 12.78
C ALA A 245 4.04 20.88 13.42
N GLU A 246 4.22 21.98 12.67
CA GLU A 246 3.89 23.34 13.13
C GLU A 246 2.37 23.54 13.33
N ILE A 247 1.55 23.01 12.42
CA ILE A 247 0.08 23.05 12.56
C ILE A 247 -0.35 22.24 13.79
N GLU A 248 0.12 21.01 13.94
CA GLU A 248 -0.27 20.12 15.04
C GLU A 248 0.22 20.63 16.41
N ALA A 249 1.33 21.35 16.46
CA ALA A 249 1.83 21.97 17.69
C ALA A 249 0.97 23.17 18.14
N SER A 250 0.27 23.84 17.23
CA SER A 250 -0.47 25.08 17.51
C SER A 250 -1.99 24.92 17.47
N LEU A 251 -2.51 23.88 16.80
CA LEU A 251 -3.93 23.64 16.59
C LEU A 251 -4.37 22.30 17.22
N PRO A 252 -4.80 22.30 18.50
CA PRO A 252 -5.28 21.08 19.15
C PRO A 252 -6.55 20.53 18.47
N PHE A 253 -6.76 19.22 18.59
CA PHE A 253 -7.85 18.48 17.93
C PHE A 253 -9.23 19.13 18.10
N GLU A 254 -9.54 19.61 19.31
CA GLU A 254 -10.83 20.21 19.66
C GLU A 254 -11.11 21.52 18.91
N LYS A 255 -10.05 22.21 18.46
CA LYS A 255 -10.15 23.48 17.70
C LYS A 255 -10.11 23.29 16.19
N LYS A 256 -9.89 22.06 15.70
CA LYS A 256 -9.91 21.76 14.28
C LYS A 256 -11.32 21.90 13.71
N ASN A 257 -11.42 22.18 12.41
CA ASN A 257 -12.70 22.26 11.71
C ASN A 257 -13.41 20.90 11.79
N ALA A 258 -14.66 20.91 12.26
CA ALA A 258 -15.45 19.70 12.48
C ALA A 258 -16.01 19.07 11.18
N ARG A 259 -15.87 19.74 10.04
CA ARG A 259 -16.34 19.18 8.76
C ARG A 259 -15.39 18.09 8.23
N ALA A 260 -15.95 17.11 7.53
CA ALA A 260 -15.17 16.10 6.83
C ALA A 260 -14.64 16.64 5.49
N VAL A 261 -13.31 16.72 5.34
CA VAL A 261 -12.67 17.39 4.20
C VAL A 261 -12.24 16.41 3.11
N TRP A 262 -12.43 16.82 1.85
CA TRP A 262 -11.84 16.21 0.67
C TRP A 262 -11.59 17.25 -0.43
N ARG A 263 -10.44 17.14 -1.10
CA ARG A 263 -10.23 17.73 -2.43
C ARG A 263 -9.75 16.64 -3.35
N GLY A 264 -10.07 16.66 -4.64
CA GLY A 264 -9.43 15.73 -5.57
C GLY A 264 -10.01 15.75 -6.97
N THR A 265 -9.30 15.11 -7.90
CA THR A 265 -9.80 14.88 -9.26
C THR A 265 -10.96 13.90 -9.22
N SER A 266 -12.14 14.31 -9.69
CA SER A 266 -13.36 13.51 -9.60
C SER A 266 -13.36 12.26 -10.49
N TRP A 267 -12.66 12.29 -11.64
CA TRP A 267 -12.68 11.20 -12.62
C TRP A 267 -11.67 10.07 -12.37
N PHE A 268 -10.72 10.22 -11.43
CA PHE A 268 -9.81 9.14 -11.09
C PHE A 268 -10.49 8.09 -10.20
N ASN A 269 -10.92 6.99 -10.81
CA ASN A 269 -11.49 5.84 -10.13
C ASN A 269 -10.95 4.55 -10.75
N ASN A 270 -11.08 3.45 -10.02
CA ASN A 270 -10.74 2.13 -10.52
C ASN A 270 -12.02 1.44 -11.02
N GLY A 271 -12.06 1.08 -12.30
CA GLY A 271 -13.21 0.36 -12.88
C GLY A 271 -13.50 -1.00 -12.23
N ALA A 272 -12.53 -1.58 -11.55
CA ALA A 272 -12.58 -2.89 -10.89
C ALA A 272 -12.67 -2.82 -9.36
N SER A 273 -12.84 -1.63 -8.76
CA SER A 273 -13.07 -1.51 -7.31
C SER A 273 -14.51 -1.84 -6.92
N ALA A 274 -14.75 -2.02 -5.62
CA ALA A 274 -16.10 -2.18 -5.07
C ALA A 274 -17.02 -0.98 -5.39
N ASN A 275 -16.46 0.23 -5.55
CA ASN A 275 -17.18 1.38 -6.06
C ASN A 275 -16.39 2.12 -7.18
N PRO A 276 -16.69 1.81 -8.45
CA PRO A 276 -16.06 2.45 -9.61
C PRO A 276 -16.38 3.94 -9.80
N ARG A 277 -17.34 4.49 -9.03
CA ARG A 277 -17.75 5.90 -9.04
C ARG A 277 -17.51 6.58 -7.69
N SER A 278 -16.67 6.00 -6.84
CA SER A 278 -16.48 6.41 -5.44
C SER A 278 -16.31 7.92 -5.28
N ARG A 279 -15.50 8.59 -6.10
CA ARG A 279 -15.29 10.04 -5.97
C ARG A 279 -16.50 10.86 -6.42
N GLN A 280 -17.19 10.47 -7.49
CA GLN A 280 -18.40 11.15 -7.95
C GLN A 280 -19.54 10.98 -6.94
N ASP A 281 -19.70 9.77 -6.41
CA ASP A 281 -20.76 9.47 -5.44
C ASP A 281 -20.49 10.20 -4.11
N LEU A 282 -19.22 10.31 -3.68
CA LEU A 282 -18.83 11.14 -2.55
C LEU A 282 -19.23 12.60 -2.75
N ILE A 283 -18.85 13.20 -3.88
CA ILE A 283 -19.18 14.61 -4.19
C ILE A 283 -20.70 14.81 -4.20
N GLN A 284 -21.44 13.87 -4.79
CA GLN A 284 -22.90 13.93 -4.87
C GLN A 284 -23.56 13.79 -3.48
N LEU A 285 -23.08 12.87 -2.65
CA LEU A 285 -23.56 12.65 -1.28
C LEU A 285 -23.38 13.91 -0.42
N THR A 286 -22.24 14.59 -0.57
CA THR A 286 -21.88 15.74 0.26
C THR A 286 -22.31 17.08 -0.33
N LYS A 287 -23.09 17.07 -1.40
CA LYS A 287 -23.59 18.30 -2.02
C LYS A 287 -24.46 19.05 -1.00
N ASP A 288 -24.11 20.32 -0.75
CA ASP A 288 -24.80 21.20 0.20
C ASP A 288 -24.82 20.67 1.66
N ALA A 289 -23.97 19.70 1.98
CA ALA A 289 -23.89 19.10 3.31
C ALA A 289 -23.07 19.98 4.27
N GLY A 290 -23.71 20.55 5.28
CA GLY A 290 -23.05 21.41 6.27
C GLY A 290 -21.96 20.72 7.11
N TRP A 291 -21.98 19.38 7.18
CA TRP A 291 -20.99 18.56 7.89
C TRP A 291 -19.75 18.21 7.03
N ALA A 292 -19.74 18.57 5.75
CA ALA A 292 -18.68 18.19 4.82
C ALA A 292 -18.05 19.41 4.11
N ASP A 293 -16.76 19.32 3.82
CA ASP A 293 -16.03 20.24 2.96
C ASP A 293 -15.37 19.43 1.83
N VAL A 294 -16.19 19.02 0.87
CA VAL A 294 -15.80 18.14 -0.24
C VAL A 294 -15.95 18.88 -1.55
N GLN A 295 -14.86 18.98 -2.31
CA GLN A 295 -14.88 19.64 -3.62
C GLN A 295 -14.00 18.91 -4.63
N ALA A 296 -14.50 18.78 -5.87
CA ALA A 296 -13.66 18.41 -6.99
C ALA A 296 -12.63 19.51 -7.26
N LEU A 297 -11.41 19.15 -7.65
CA LEU A 297 -10.39 20.13 -8.01
C LEU A 297 -10.77 20.88 -9.29
N GLU A 298 -10.76 22.20 -9.20
CA GLU A 298 -10.93 23.15 -10.30
C GLU A 298 -9.56 23.45 -10.92
N TRP A 299 -9.10 22.56 -11.79
CA TRP A 299 -7.79 22.65 -12.43
C TRP A 299 -7.65 23.91 -13.30
N THR A 300 -6.57 24.66 -13.12
CA THR A 300 -6.28 25.87 -13.90
C THR A 300 -5.30 25.63 -15.04
N ASN A 301 -4.49 24.57 -14.95
CA ASN A 301 -3.46 24.24 -15.94
C ASN A 301 -3.13 22.74 -15.99
N ASN A 302 -3.94 21.95 -16.69
CA ASN A 302 -3.66 20.54 -17.05
C ASN A 302 -3.11 19.65 -15.92
N GLY A 303 -3.57 19.84 -14.67
CA GLY A 303 -3.15 19.00 -13.54
C GLY A 303 -1.98 19.53 -12.70
N GLU A 304 -1.46 20.72 -12.99
CA GLU A 304 -0.36 21.32 -12.20
C GLU A 304 -0.86 22.09 -10.98
N ASN A 305 -1.93 22.88 -11.13
CA ASN A 305 -2.50 23.75 -10.10
C ASN A 305 -4.03 23.83 -10.21
N ALA A 306 -4.71 24.19 -9.11
CA ALA A 306 -6.16 24.32 -9.05
C ALA A 306 -6.57 25.49 -8.14
N THR A 307 -7.65 26.20 -8.48
CA THR A 307 -8.13 27.39 -7.75
C THR A 307 -8.59 27.08 -6.34
N ASN A 308 -9.18 25.90 -6.14
CA ASN A 308 -9.74 25.46 -4.87
C ASN A 308 -8.89 24.36 -4.18
N ALA A 309 -7.64 24.19 -4.62
CA ALA A 309 -6.71 23.28 -3.96
C ALA A 309 -6.44 23.73 -2.52
N LEU A 310 -6.43 22.77 -1.60
CA LEU A 310 -5.86 22.95 -0.27
C LEU A 310 -4.40 22.49 -0.30
N ALA A 311 -3.52 23.24 0.38
CA ALA A 311 -2.18 22.75 0.66
C ALA A 311 -2.29 21.43 1.46
N ILE A 312 -1.37 20.49 1.21
CA ILE A 312 -1.49 19.14 1.77
C ILE A 312 -1.45 19.14 3.29
N GLU A 313 -0.72 20.07 3.89
CA GLU A 313 -0.64 20.31 5.34
C GLU A 313 -1.93 20.92 5.91
N ASP A 314 -2.70 21.68 5.13
CA ASP A 314 -3.93 22.33 5.60
C ASP A 314 -5.07 21.33 5.83
N PHE A 315 -4.97 20.11 5.29
CA PHE A 315 -5.86 19.01 5.67
C PHE A 315 -5.79 18.71 7.17
N CYS A 316 -4.64 18.93 7.82
CA CYS A 316 -4.48 18.73 9.26
C CYS A 316 -5.26 19.75 10.11
N ARG A 317 -5.86 20.78 9.49
CA ARG A 317 -6.76 21.73 10.17
C ARG A 317 -8.17 21.20 10.37
N TYR A 318 -8.48 20.02 9.84
CA TYR A 318 -9.78 19.35 9.95
C TYR A 318 -9.70 18.15 10.89
N LYS A 319 -10.78 17.88 11.63
CA LYS A 319 -10.88 16.69 12.47
C LYS A 319 -10.96 15.41 11.64
N TYR A 320 -11.65 15.46 10.50
CA TYR A 320 -11.94 14.31 9.66
C TYR A 320 -11.41 14.51 8.25
N ILE A 321 -10.56 13.61 7.80
CA ILE A 321 -10.00 13.61 6.44
C ILE A 321 -10.57 12.41 5.69
N ILE A 322 -11.27 12.67 4.59
CA ILE A 322 -11.76 11.59 3.74
C ILE A 322 -10.63 11.14 2.81
N HIS A 323 -10.29 9.86 2.86
CA HIS A 323 -9.35 9.24 1.95
C HIS A 323 -10.09 8.46 0.85
N THR A 324 -9.68 8.69 -0.39
CA THR A 324 -10.16 7.93 -1.55
C THR A 324 -8.99 7.35 -2.32
N GLY A 325 -9.14 6.10 -2.77
CA GLY A 325 -8.31 5.53 -3.82
C GLY A 325 -8.45 6.33 -5.13
N GLY A 326 -7.60 6.03 -6.10
CA GLY A 326 -7.64 6.62 -7.44
C GLY A 326 -7.87 5.55 -8.49
N VAL A 327 -7.01 5.55 -9.52
CA VAL A 327 -6.88 4.40 -10.44
C VAL A 327 -6.44 3.16 -9.68
N SER A 328 -5.57 3.32 -8.69
CA SER A 328 -5.18 2.29 -7.72
C SER A 328 -5.19 2.87 -6.30
N TYR A 329 -4.03 3.27 -5.80
CA TYR A 329 -3.84 3.97 -4.53
C TYR A 329 -3.98 5.49 -4.71
N SER A 330 -3.95 6.23 -3.60
CA SER A 330 -3.69 7.67 -3.64
C SER A 330 -2.45 7.99 -2.81
N GLY A 331 -1.45 8.58 -3.45
CA GLY A 331 -0.23 9.05 -2.79
C GLY A 331 -0.43 10.16 -1.75
N ARG A 332 -1.68 10.50 -1.40
CA ARG A 332 -1.98 11.42 -0.30
C ARG A 332 -2.09 10.71 1.05
N LEU A 333 -2.27 9.38 1.07
CA LEU A 333 -2.49 8.63 2.30
C LEU A 333 -1.39 8.92 3.33
N GLN A 334 -0.12 8.85 2.92
CA GLN A 334 1.00 9.11 3.81
C GLN A 334 1.00 10.53 4.40
N PHE A 335 0.49 11.54 3.69
CA PHE A 335 0.42 12.90 4.24
C PHE A 335 -0.73 13.02 5.25
N GLN A 336 -1.88 12.42 4.93
CA GLN A 336 -3.06 12.43 5.78
C GLN A 336 -2.80 11.70 7.10
N GLN A 337 -1.97 10.65 7.07
CA GLN A 337 -1.53 9.89 8.23
C GLN A 337 -0.57 10.63 9.17
N LEU A 338 -0.01 11.77 8.75
CA LEU A 338 0.83 12.62 9.60
C LEU A 338 0.00 13.56 10.50
N CYS A 339 -1.27 13.80 10.17
CA CYS A 339 -2.15 14.66 10.95
C CYS A 339 -2.70 13.93 12.20
N GLU A 340 -2.94 14.66 13.29
CA GLU A 340 -3.85 14.24 14.37
C GLU A 340 -5.28 14.51 13.88
N SER A 341 -5.71 13.74 12.89
CA SER A 341 -7.04 13.77 12.28
C SER A 341 -7.52 12.34 12.04
N VAL A 342 -8.81 12.08 12.17
CA VAL A 342 -9.40 10.77 11.86
C VAL A 342 -9.45 10.63 10.34
N VAL A 343 -8.80 9.60 9.80
CA VAL A 343 -8.90 9.27 8.38
C VAL A 343 -10.08 8.33 8.16
N LEU A 344 -11.02 8.78 7.33
CA LEU A 344 -12.23 8.06 6.94
C LEU A 344 -12.05 7.51 5.53
N SER A 345 -12.18 6.21 5.31
CA SER A 345 -12.03 5.63 3.97
C SER A 345 -12.87 4.37 3.79
N PRO A 346 -13.32 4.03 2.57
CA PRO A 346 -13.64 2.66 2.24
C PRO A 346 -12.44 1.76 2.55
N PRO A 347 -12.64 0.48 2.89
CA PRO A 347 -11.54 -0.44 3.08
C PRO A 347 -10.58 -0.44 1.89
N LEU A 348 -9.28 -0.32 2.19
CA LEU A 348 -8.25 -0.06 1.18
C LEU A 348 -8.03 -1.29 0.30
N GLU A 349 -8.23 -1.14 -1.01
CA GLU A 349 -8.07 -2.23 -1.99
C GLU A 349 -6.67 -2.28 -2.61
N TRP A 350 -5.85 -1.26 -2.35
CA TRP A 350 -4.50 -1.10 -2.88
C TRP A 350 -3.55 -0.78 -1.74
N MET A 351 -2.51 -1.59 -1.63
CA MET A 351 -1.57 -1.58 -0.51
C MET A 351 -0.26 -0.94 -0.97
N GLN A 352 0.12 0.14 -0.29
CA GLN A 352 1.43 0.76 -0.38
C GLN A 352 2.36 0.14 0.68
N HIS A 353 3.66 0.46 0.62
CA HIS A 353 4.71 -0.05 1.52
C HIS A 353 4.44 0.00 3.04
N THR A 354 3.51 0.86 3.51
CA THR A 354 3.14 0.99 4.93
C THR A 354 1.66 0.76 5.20
N THR A 355 0.88 0.36 4.19
CA THR A 355 -0.59 0.24 4.34
C THR A 355 -0.97 -0.89 5.30
N HIS A 356 -0.16 -1.95 5.41
CA HIS A 356 -0.37 -3.04 6.37
C HIS A 356 -0.33 -2.59 7.84
N LEU A 357 0.22 -1.41 8.13
CA LEU A 357 0.23 -0.81 9.48
C LEU A 357 -1.09 -0.12 9.86
N VAL A 358 -2.05 -0.07 8.94
CA VAL A 358 -3.40 0.43 9.22
C VAL A 358 -4.14 -0.57 10.10
N GLU A 359 -4.74 -0.06 11.17
CA GLU A 359 -5.48 -0.82 12.17
C GLU A 359 -6.91 -0.24 12.21
N PRO A 360 -7.83 -0.71 11.35
CA PRO A 360 -9.11 -0.04 11.14
C PRO A 360 -10.20 -0.51 12.11
N VAL A 361 -11.09 0.40 12.48
CA VAL A 361 -12.43 0.07 12.99
C VAL A 361 -13.46 0.31 11.87
N TYR A 362 -14.38 -0.63 11.67
CA TYR A 362 -15.48 -0.42 10.74
C TYR A 362 -16.55 0.47 11.36
N SER A 363 -17.05 1.42 10.58
CA SER A 363 -18.20 2.29 10.92
C SER A 363 -19.40 1.49 11.42
N SER A 364 -19.65 0.30 10.86
CA SER A 364 -20.71 -0.61 11.32
C SER A 364 -20.58 -0.98 12.80
N SER A 365 -19.35 -1.14 13.31
CA SER A 365 -19.09 -1.43 14.73
C SER A 365 -19.30 -0.19 15.61
N LEU A 366 -18.93 1.00 15.12
CA LEU A 366 -19.15 2.26 15.82
C LEU A 366 -20.66 2.56 15.96
N LEU A 367 -21.39 2.43 14.85
CA LEU A 367 -22.80 2.77 14.77
C LEU A 367 -23.73 1.75 15.44
N SER A 368 -23.30 0.50 15.58
CA SER A 368 -24.10 -0.57 16.23
C SER A 368 -23.86 -0.68 17.74
N GLY A 369 -22.90 0.08 18.31
CA GLY A 369 -22.61 0.08 19.74
C GLY A 369 -21.80 -1.11 20.26
N GLY A 370 -21.01 -1.78 19.42
CA GLY A 370 -20.16 -2.92 19.80
C GLY A 370 -19.70 -3.76 18.60
N PRO A 371 -18.67 -4.63 18.77
CA PRO A 371 -18.09 -5.40 17.66
C PRO A 371 -19.14 -6.34 17.08
N SER A 372 -19.53 -6.08 15.83
CA SER A 372 -20.36 -6.99 15.04
C SER A 372 -19.41 -7.99 14.38
N GLU A 373 -19.45 -9.24 14.83
CA GLU A 373 -18.89 -10.35 14.07
C GLU A 373 -19.52 -10.34 12.68
N LEU A 374 -18.67 -10.31 11.64
CA LEU A 374 -19.14 -10.54 10.27
C LEU A 374 -19.93 -11.86 10.25
N PRO A 375 -21.11 -11.93 9.62
CA PRO A 375 -21.99 -13.09 9.76
C PRO A 375 -21.30 -14.35 9.23
N GLU A 376 -21.08 -15.31 10.13
CA GLU A 376 -20.29 -16.54 9.91
C GLU A 376 -20.91 -17.55 8.93
N ASN A 377 -22.10 -17.31 8.37
CA ASN A 377 -22.77 -18.28 7.50
C ASN A 377 -23.42 -17.63 6.28
N ALA A 378 -22.62 -17.34 5.25
CA ALA A 378 -23.11 -17.17 3.89
C ALA A 378 -22.71 -18.40 3.05
N SER A 379 -23.43 -19.50 3.26
CA SER A 379 -23.42 -20.62 2.32
C SER A 379 -24.07 -20.17 1.02
N PHE A 380 -23.26 -19.96 -0.03
CA PHE A 380 -23.72 -19.64 -1.38
C PHE A 380 -24.34 -20.88 -2.05
N GLU A 381 -25.62 -21.15 -1.78
CA GLU A 381 -26.45 -21.87 -2.75
C GLU A 381 -27.18 -20.85 -3.62
N ALA A 382 -26.65 -20.65 -4.83
CA ALA A 382 -27.24 -19.76 -5.83
C ALA A 382 -28.56 -20.35 -6.35
N LYS A 383 -29.69 -19.83 -5.89
CA LYS A 383 -30.96 -19.92 -6.62
C LYS A 383 -31.05 -18.77 -7.63
N PRO A 384 -31.56 -19.00 -8.85
CA PRO A 384 -31.64 -17.96 -9.86
C PRO A 384 -32.84 -17.06 -9.54
N ARG A 385 -32.60 -15.81 -9.12
CA ARG A 385 -33.66 -14.79 -8.96
C ARG A 385 -33.22 -13.38 -9.36
N ASP A 386 -34.08 -12.78 -10.18
CA ASP A 386 -34.40 -11.39 -10.52
C ASP A 386 -33.32 -10.28 -10.54
N GLU A 387 -33.24 -9.60 -11.69
CA GLU A 387 -32.33 -8.50 -12.03
C GLU A 387 -32.40 -7.29 -11.09
N GLN A 388 -33.48 -7.09 -10.33
CA GLN A 388 -33.59 -6.02 -9.33
C GLN A 388 -32.69 -6.25 -8.09
N GLN A 389 -32.39 -7.49 -7.72
CA GLN A 389 -31.47 -7.79 -6.60
C GLN A 389 -29.99 -7.60 -6.99
N ARG A 390 -29.65 -7.66 -8.30
CA ARG A 390 -28.29 -7.36 -8.78
C ARG A 390 -27.88 -5.91 -8.54
N HIS A 391 -28.83 -4.98 -8.45
CA HIS A 391 -28.54 -3.59 -8.14
C HIS A 391 -28.27 -3.35 -6.65
N GLN A 392 -28.88 -4.11 -5.75
CA GLN A 392 -28.62 -4.02 -4.29
C GLN A 392 -27.36 -4.76 -3.84
N GLN A 393 -26.92 -5.81 -4.57
CA GLN A 393 -25.72 -6.59 -4.23
C GLN A 393 -24.38 -5.92 -4.61
N ARG A 394 -24.37 -4.80 -5.36
CA ARG A 394 -23.12 -4.10 -5.75
C ARG A 394 -22.43 -3.36 -4.58
N HIS A 395 -23.01 -3.34 -3.39
CA HIS A 395 -22.51 -2.58 -2.23
C HIS A 395 -21.76 -3.44 -1.19
N GLN A 396 -21.39 -4.68 -1.54
CA GLN A 396 -20.59 -5.54 -0.67
C GLN A 396 -19.10 -5.34 -0.92
N LEU A 397 -18.30 -5.43 0.15
CA LEU A 397 -16.84 -5.41 0.09
C LEU A 397 -16.34 -6.50 -0.88
N SER A 398 -15.33 -6.18 -1.67
CA SER A 398 -14.74 -7.18 -2.57
C SER A 398 -14.16 -8.34 -1.73
N PRO A 399 -14.18 -9.60 -2.20
CA PRO A 399 -13.59 -10.73 -1.48
C PRO A 399 -12.12 -10.47 -1.08
N ARG A 400 -11.36 -9.79 -1.93
CA ARG A 400 -9.96 -9.41 -1.66
C ARG A 400 -9.84 -8.45 -0.49
N THR A 401 -10.78 -7.53 -0.40
CA THR A 401 -10.84 -6.52 0.64
C THR A 401 -11.23 -7.15 1.98
N LEU A 402 -12.19 -8.08 1.99
CA LEU A 402 -12.57 -8.82 3.19
C LEU A 402 -11.43 -9.68 3.73
N GLU A 403 -10.64 -10.28 2.84
CA GLU A 403 -9.52 -11.10 3.27
C GLU A 403 -8.31 -10.26 3.75
N GLN A 404 -8.04 -9.14 3.09
CA GLN A 404 -7.00 -8.20 3.51
C GLN A 404 -7.35 -7.51 4.84
N TRP A 405 -8.64 -7.32 5.11
CA TRP A 405 -9.16 -6.63 6.30
C TRP A 405 -10.26 -7.47 6.98
N PRO A 406 -9.90 -8.64 7.56
CA PRO A 406 -10.89 -9.60 8.05
C PRO A 406 -11.48 -9.21 9.40
N THR A 407 -10.78 -8.36 10.17
CA THR A 407 -11.14 -8.03 11.54
C THR A 407 -11.43 -6.54 11.68
N THR A 408 -12.55 -6.23 12.33
CA THR A 408 -12.82 -4.89 12.86
C THR A 408 -12.19 -4.78 14.25
N LEU A 409 -11.30 -3.81 14.44
CA LEU A 409 -10.76 -3.52 15.77
C LEU A 409 -11.76 -2.72 16.60
N ARG A 410 -11.55 -2.70 17.91
CA ARG A 410 -12.30 -1.81 18.79
C ARG A 410 -11.87 -0.37 18.55
N ALA A 411 -12.78 0.57 18.79
CA ALA A 411 -12.53 1.98 18.57
C ALA A 411 -11.36 2.53 19.42
N GLU A 412 -11.06 1.91 20.56
CA GLU A 412 -9.96 2.27 21.46
C GLU A 412 -8.59 1.78 20.96
N GLU A 413 -8.56 0.88 19.98
CA GLU A 413 -7.35 0.29 19.41
C GLU A 413 -7.10 0.82 17.99
N ALA A 414 -8.16 1.19 17.26
CA ALA A 414 -8.05 1.59 15.87
C ALA A 414 -7.29 2.90 15.63
N ASN A 415 -6.60 2.98 14.50
CA ASN A 415 -5.90 4.17 14.00
C ASN A 415 -6.53 4.75 12.70
N MET A 416 -7.60 4.14 12.19
CA MET A 416 -8.33 4.58 11.01
C MET A 416 -9.78 4.11 11.09
N VAL A 417 -10.71 4.78 10.39
CA VAL A 417 -12.11 4.35 10.32
C VAL A 417 -12.46 3.93 8.90
N PHE A 418 -12.95 2.71 8.77
CA PHE A 418 -13.46 2.18 7.52
C PHE A 418 -14.97 2.39 7.38
N VAL A 419 -15.38 3.17 6.38
CA VAL A 419 -16.79 3.45 6.02
C VAL A 419 -17.23 2.56 4.85
N LYS A 420 -18.51 2.54 4.52
CA LYS A 420 -18.99 1.75 3.37
C LYS A 420 -18.40 2.26 2.04
N PRO A 421 -18.13 1.36 1.07
CA PRO A 421 -17.62 1.75 -0.26
C PRO A 421 -18.52 2.73 -1.04
N ASP A 422 -19.82 2.75 -0.75
CA ASP A 422 -20.80 3.65 -1.35
C ASP A 422 -21.03 4.95 -0.55
N TRP A 423 -20.28 5.15 0.53
CA TRP A 423 -20.38 6.29 1.44
C TRP A 423 -21.70 6.44 2.19
N SER A 424 -22.61 5.47 2.10
CA SER A 424 -23.98 5.59 2.63
C SER A 424 -24.06 5.78 4.15
N ASP A 425 -23.00 5.42 4.88
CA ASP A 425 -22.88 5.59 6.33
C ASP A 425 -21.90 6.70 6.75
N LEU A 426 -21.34 7.46 5.81
CA LEU A 426 -20.32 8.47 6.09
C LEU A 426 -20.87 9.58 7.01
N GLU A 427 -22.05 10.13 6.73
CA GLU A 427 -22.66 11.18 7.55
C GLU A 427 -22.94 10.71 8.97
N ALA A 428 -23.52 9.51 9.11
CA ALA A 428 -23.80 8.91 10.41
C ALA A 428 -22.50 8.69 11.21
N THR A 429 -21.44 8.24 10.52
CA THR A 429 -20.13 8.02 11.13
C THR A 429 -19.51 9.34 11.61
N VAL A 430 -19.56 10.41 10.81
CA VAL A 430 -19.04 11.73 11.22
C VAL A 430 -19.81 12.28 12.41
N ARG A 431 -21.14 12.17 12.42
CA ARG A 431 -21.96 12.59 13.57
C ARG A 431 -21.61 11.81 14.83
N TRP A 432 -21.51 10.49 14.72
CA TRP A 432 -21.15 9.64 15.85
C TRP A 432 -19.77 10.02 16.43
N LEU A 433 -18.79 10.31 15.57
CA LEU A 433 -17.46 10.74 16.02
C LEU A 433 -17.49 12.13 16.70
N GLU A 434 -18.31 13.07 16.23
CA GLU A 434 -18.51 14.35 16.91
C GLU A 434 -19.21 14.19 18.28
N ASP A 435 -20.14 13.24 18.40
CA ASP A 435 -20.79 12.89 19.67
C ASP A 435 -19.86 12.12 20.63
N HIS A 436 -18.77 11.55 20.13
CA HIS A 436 -17.77 10.78 20.88
C HIS A 436 -16.35 11.35 20.68
N PRO A 437 -16.10 12.61 21.09
CA PRO A 437 -14.85 13.33 20.76
C PRO A 437 -13.60 12.66 21.34
N ASP A 438 -13.70 11.99 22.49
CA ASP A 438 -12.59 11.25 23.08
C ASP A 438 -12.18 10.05 22.22
N VAL A 439 -13.16 9.35 21.62
CA VAL A 439 -12.93 8.23 20.71
C VAL A 439 -12.31 8.74 19.41
N ALA A 440 -12.91 9.78 18.82
CA ALA A 440 -12.40 10.40 17.59
C ALA A 440 -10.95 10.87 17.76
N ARG A 441 -10.65 11.60 18.83
CA ARG A 441 -9.29 12.05 19.14
C ARG A 441 -8.36 10.86 19.40
N GLY A 442 -8.83 9.83 20.10
CA GLY A 442 -8.05 8.61 20.33
C GLY A 442 -7.56 7.97 19.03
N ILE A 443 -8.46 7.81 18.04
CA ILE A 443 -8.14 7.24 16.73
C ILE A 443 -7.12 8.11 16.00
N ALA A 444 -7.39 9.42 15.91
CA ALA A 444 -6.51 10.41 15.30
C ALA A 444 -5.11 10.42 15.92
N ARG A 445 -5.03 10.38 17.26
CA ARG A 445 -3.78 10.38 18.01
C ARG A 445 -2.98 9.11 17.79
N ARG A 446 -3.62 7.93 17.74
CA ARG A 446 -2.92 6.66 17.46
C ARG A 446 -2.35 6.61 16.05
N GLN A 447 -3.08 7.12 15.05
CA GLN A 447 -2.56 7.27 13.70
C GLN A 447 -1.28 8.11 13.68
N ARG A 448 -1.37 9.34 14.21
CA ARG A 448 -0.24 10.26 14.26
C ARG A 448 0.92 9.70 15.08
N ALA A 449 0.64 9.06 16.21
CA ALA A 449 1.65 8.45 17.07
C ALA A 449 2.42 7.34 16.36
N LEU A 450 1.76 6.57 15.49
CA LEU A 450 2.42 5.55 14.69
C LEU A 450 3.24 6.16 13.56
N PHE A 451 2.60 6.89 12.65
CA PHE A 451 3.25 7.29 11.40
C PHE A 451 4.25 8.43 11.57
N SER A 452 3.94 9.43 12.39
CA SER A 452 4.86 10.52 12.72
C SER A 452 5.63 10.25 14.01
N GLY A 453 4.94 9.84 15.09
CA GLY A 453 5.56 9.68 16.41
C GLY A 453 6.57 8.53 16.51
N ARG A 454 6.41 7.46 15.73
CA ARG A 454 7.39 6.36 15.59
C ARG A 454 8.14 6.40 14.26
N GLY A 455 8.00 7.49 13.50
CA GLY A 455 8.80 7.74 12.31
C GLY A 455 8.58 6.79 11.13
N TYR A 456 7.48 6.03 11.05
CA TYR A 456 7.26 5.10 9.91
C TYR A 456 7.16 5.80 8.54
N LEU A 457 6.96 7.13 8.53
CA LEU A 457 7.00 7.96 7.32
C LEU A 457 8.18 8.93 7.30
N SER A 458 9.25 8.63 8.06
CA SER A 458 10.46 9.45 8.12
C SER A 458 11.49 9.09 7.04
N PRO A 459 12.49 9.96 6.80
CA PRO A 459 13.60 9.63 5.90
C PRO A 459 14.40 8.39 6.32
N ALA A 460 14.57 8.14 7.63
CA ALA A 460 15.21 6.92 8.12
C ALA A 460 14.41 5.65 7.77
N ALA A 461 13.09 5.66 7.99
CA ALA A 461 12.23 4.51 7.62
C ALA A 461 12.27 4.25 6.11
N GLU A 462 12.26 5.29 5.30
CA GLU A 462 12.35 5.19 3.85
C GLU A 462 13.64 4.50 3.38
N VAL A 463 14.81 4.94 3.87
CA VAL A 463 16.09 4.30 3.48
C VAL A 463 16.21 2.89 4.02
N CYS A 464 15.70 2.61 5.23
CA CYS A 464 15.60 1.26 5.79
C CYS A 464 14.78 0.35 4.88
N TYR A 465 13.61 0.82 4.42
CA TYR A 465 12.74 0.05 3.54
C TYR A 465 13.40 -0.21 2.18
N TRP A 466 14.03 0.79 1.55
CA TRP A 466 14.73 0.61 0.27
C TRP A 466 15.86 -0.44 0.37
N ARG A 467 16.66 -0.41 1.44
CA ARG A 467 17.73 -1.40 1.66
C ARG A 467 17.18 -2.81 1.86
N ALA A 468 16.10 -2.94 2.64
CA ALA A 468 15.42 -4.21 2.83
C ALA A 468 14.83 -4.73 1.52
N LEU A 469 14.27 -3.83 0.69
CA LEU A 469 13.70 -4.18 -0.60
C LEU A 469 14.76 -4.69 -1.58
N ILE A 470 15.93 -4.06 -1.65
CA ILE A 470 17.07 -4.55 -2.45
C ILE A 470 17.43 -5.99 -2.04
N LYS A 471 17.53 -6.26 -0.74
CA LYS A 471 17.85 -7.58 -0.20
C LYS A 471 16.74 -8.60 -0.47
N GLY A 472 15.48 -8.24 -0.20
CA GLY A 472 14.32 -9.12 -0.37
C GLY A 472 14.09 -9.50 -1.83
N TRP A 473 14.13 -8.52 -2.73
CA TRP A 473 14.04 -8.73 -4.17
C TRP A 473 15.22 -9.53 -4.72
N GLY A 474 16.45 -9.16 -4.35
CA GLY A 474 17.68 -9.81 -4.85
C GLY A 474 17.77 -11.30 -4.53
N ARG A 475 17.11 -11.75 -3.44
CA ARG A 475 17.03 -13.17 -3.09
C ARG A 475 16.22 -14.00 -4.11
N VAL A 476 15.19 -13.41 -4.71
CA VAL A 476 14.18 -14.14 -5.50
C VAL A 476 14.22 -13.85 -7.01
N VAL A 477 14.84 -12.74 -7.44
CA VAL A 477 14.93 -12.41 -8.87
C VAL A 477 15.99 -13.28 -9.56
N ARG A 478 15.64 -13.82 -10.73
CA ARG A 478 16.55 -14.45 -11.69
C ARG A 478 16.43 -13.71 -13.00
N VAL A 479 17.54 -13.49 -13.72
CA VAL A 479 17.53 -12.73 -14.98
C VAL A 479 17.90 -13.60 -16.16
N ASP A 480 17.29 -13.34 -17.31
CA ASP A 480 17.63 -14.03 -18.55
C ASP A 480 18.98 -13.55 -19.09
N ASP A 481 19.62 -14.38 -19.92
CA ASP A 481 20.89 -14.04 -20.60
C ASP A 481 20.80 -12.74 -21.41
N ASP A 482 19.61 -12.45 -21.95
CA ASP A 482 19.32 -11.20 -22.67
C ASP A 482 19.44 -9.97 -21.76
N VAL A 483 18.94 -10.06 -20.52
CA VAL A 483 19.05 -9.00 -19.51
C VAL A 483 20.51 -8.88 -19.06
N GLY A 484 21.20 -9.99 -18.84
CA GLY A 484 22.62 -10.01 -18.49
C GLY A 484 23.51 -9.33 -19.55
N ARG A 485 23.21 -9.53 -20.84
CA ARG A 485 23.94 -8.88 -21.94
C ARG A 485 23.80 -7.36 -21.95
N LYS A 486 22.67 -6.80 -21.47
CA LYS A 486 22.47 -5.34 -21.39
C LYS A 486 23.43 -4.65 -20.42
N SER A 487 24.01 -5.38 -19.46
CA SER A 487 24.99 -4.83 -18.51
C SER A 487 26.24 -4.26 -19.20
N ALA A 488 26.59 -4.71 -20.41
CA ALA A 488 27.75 -4.19 -21.15
C ALA A 488 27.57 -2.74 -21.62
N ASP A 489 26.34 -2.33 -21.92
CA ASP A 489 25.99 -1.00 -22.44
C ASP A 489 25.36 -0.09 -21.37
N ALA A 490 25.46 -0.49 -20.10
CA ALA A 490 24.81 0.21 -19.00
C ALA A 490 25.39 1.62 -18.80
N VAL A 491 24.52 2.58 -18.49
CA VAL A 491 24.94 3.94 -18.12
C VAL A 491 24.82 4.13 -16.61
N SER A 492 25.70 4.91 -16.00
CA SER A 492 25.58 5.21 -14.58
C SER A 492 24.32 6.05 -14.31
N PHE A 493 23.76 5.94 -13.10
CA PHE A 493 22.63 6.77 -12.68
C PHE A 493 22.92 8.27 -12.82
N GLU A 494 24.12 8.72 -12.44
CA GLU A 494 24.53 10.12 -12.52
C GLU A 494 24.51 10.61 -13.97
N GLU A 495 25.09 9.84 -14.88
CA GLU A 495 25.07 10.15 -16.31
C GLU A 495 23.63 10.13 -16.86
N PHE A 496 22.83 9.14 -16.49
CA PHE A 496 21.44 9.01 -16.91
C PHE A 496 20.61 10.25 -16.55
N ILE A 497 20.72 10.73 -15.30
CA ILE A 497 19.97 11.90 -14.84
C ILE A 497 20.41 13.17 -15.57
N VAL A 498 21.72 13.39 -15.77
CA VAL A 498 22.23 14.54 -16.53
C VAL A 498 21.79 14.51 -18.00
N ARG A 499 21.80 13.33 -18.64
CA ARG A 499 21.32 13.16 -20.02
C ARG A 499 19.82 13.44 -20.12
N ALA A 500 19.01 12.98 -19.17
CA ALA A 500 17.57 13.21 -19.14
C ALA A 500 17.23 14.71 -19.04
N GLU A 501 17.97 15.48 -18.24
CA GLU A 501 17.80 16.94 -18.16
C GLU A 501 18.14 17.65 -19.47
N ARG A 502 19.21 17.23 -20.16
CA ARG A 502 19.61 17.79 -21.45
C ARG A 502 18.60 17.51 -22.55
N ALA A 503 18.04 16.29 -22.61
CA ALA A 503 16.99 15.94 -23.56
C ALA A 503 15.76 16.84 -23.39
N LYS A 504 15.34 17.08 -22.14
CA LYS A 504 14.22 17.97 -21.83
C LYS A 504 14.45 19.43 -22.28
N LYS A 505 15.68 19.95 -22.14
CA LYS A 505 16.03 21.31 -22.61
C LYS A 505 16.06 21.45 -24.13
N ARG A 506 16.21 20.34 -24.86
CA ARG A 506 16.29 20.32 -26.34
C ARG A 506 14.93 20.13 -27.03
N GLY A 507 13.85 19.97 -26.28
CA GLY A 507 12.49 19.87 -26.84
C GLY A 507 12.23 18.60 -27.67
N HIS A 508 12.96 17.52 -27.38
CA HIS A 508 12.75 16.20 -27.99
C HIS A 508 11.88 15.30 -27.12
#